data_AF-A0A2G4I8A5-F1
#
_entry.id   AF-A0A2G4I8A5-F1
#
_cell.length_a   1.000
_cell.length_b   1.000
_cell.length_c   1.000
_cell.angle_alpha   90.00
_cell.angle_beta   90.00
_cell.angle_gamma   90.00
#
_symmetry.space_group_name_H-M   'P 1'
#
loop_
_entity.id
_entity.type
_entity.pdbx_description
1 polymer ?
#
loop_
_entity_poly.entity_id
_entity_poly.type
_entity_poly.pdbx_seq_one_letter_code
_entity_poly.pdbx_strand_id
1 'polypeptide(L)'
;ATAKPVTANPLTEAQKAAIAAARASNPVSRTASAKPVNKKSVVIKTQWADDADGAEDLPPAKPVRCDFCGTKVPTGATKCPDCDTAVNVPSAEEAKPSWFRRIGLVLVLILALVAAGRWGQYYLSLRTKEGKGGRPLKDAIELLTQKLEAQPGTALFFVRGSVTNHSAVPWFDVKVECELLDKNGVSLGKFSDSKILLEPHKLFPFNISLLDPDAKSYTNLTVTAVR
;
A
#
# COMPACT_ATOMS: atom_id res chain seq x y z
N ALA A 1 27.11 -23.30 34.61
CA ALA A 1 28.35 -22.57 34.29
C ALA A 1 27.97 -21.16 33.84
N THR A 2 28.58 -20.16 34.48
CA THR A 2 28.34 -18.72 34.38
C THR A 2 28.76 -18.14 33.02
N ALA A 3 27.91 -17.29 32.43
CA ALA A 3 28.22 -16.54 31.20
C ALA A 3 29.27 -15.44 31.47
N LYS A 4 30.35 -15.44 30.69
CA LYS A 4 31.38 -14.39 30.69
C LYS A 4 30.87 -13.16 29.90
N PRO A 5 31.08 -11.92 30.38
CA PRO A 5 30.82 -10.72 29.59
C PRO A 5 31.95 -10.48 28.58
N VAL A 6 31.60 -10.21 27.33
CA VAL A 6 32.53 -9.85 26.25
C VAL A 6 32.90 -8.37 26.40
N THR A 7 34.16 -8.10 26.72
CA THR A 7 34.75 -6.76 26.74
C THR A 7 34.87 -6.20 25.33
N ALA A 8 34.25 -5.04 25.08
CA ALA A 8 34.42 -4.31 23.82
C ALA A 8 35.87 -3.83 23.68
N ASN A 9 36.49 -4.10 22.53
CA ASN A 9 37.85 -3.65 22.23
C ASN A 9 37.91 -2.11 22.19
N PRO A 10 38.96 -1.48 22.75
CA PRO A 10 39.13 -0.03 22.70
C PRO A 10 39.41 0.45 21.27
N LEU A 11 38.77 1.56 20.86
CA LEU A 11 38.98 2.17 19.55
C LEU A 11 40.43 2.59 19.35
N THR A 12 40.98 2.26 18.17
CA THR A 12 42.34 2.57 17.78
C THR A 12 42.54 4.07 17.56
N GLU A 13 43.78 4.56 17.68
CA GLU A 13 44.10 5.99 17.53
C GLU A 13 43.71 6.56 16.16
N ALA A 14 43.76 5.72 15.11
CA ALA A 14 43.29 6.07 13.78
C ALA A 14 41.77 6.34 13.75
N GLN A 15 40.97 5.59 14.51
CA GLN A 15 39.52 5.81 14.61
C GLN A 15 39.21 7.07 15.41
N LYS A 16 40.00 7.38 16.45
CA LYS A 16 39.87 8.64 17.21
C LYS A 16 40.23 9.86 16.37
N ALA A 17 41.28 9.77 15.56
CA ALA A 17 41.66 10.82 14.61
C ALA A 17 40.61 11.04 13.51
N ALA A 18 40.01 9.96 12.98
CA ALA A 18 38.94 10.05 11.99
C ALA A 18 37.66 10.72 12.56
N ILE A 19 37.30 10.43 13.81
CA ILE A 19 36.16 11.07 14.49
C ILE A 19 36.45 12.55 14.80
N ALA A 20 37.69 12.90 15.14
CA ALA A 20 38.10 14.29 15.33
C ALA A 20 38.07 15.09 14.01
N ALA A 21 38.53 14.50 12.91
CA ALA A 21 38.47 15.10 11.58
C ALA A 21 37.02 15.29 11.09
N ALA A 22 36.14 14.30 11.32
CA ALA A 22 34.71 14.39 10.97
C ALA A 22 33.94 15.45 11.79
N ARG A 23 34.40 15.77 13.01
CA ARG A 23 33.86 16.87 13.82
C ARG A 23 34.37 18.23 13.37
N ALA A 24 35.61 18.31 12.87
CA ALA A 24 36.17 19.55 12.34
C ALA A 24 35.56 19.95 10.99
N SER A 25 35.11 18.97 10.18
CA SER A 25 34.52 19.21 8.86
C SER A 25 33.02 19.54 8.85
N ASN A 26 32.35 19.51 10.00
CA ASN A 26 30.93 19.85 10.12
C ASN A 26 30.76 21.23 10.77
N PRO A 27 30.53 22.30 9.97
CA PRO A 27 30.13 23.57 10.54
C PRO A 27 28.68 23.46 11.02
N VAL A 28 28.50 23.07 12.30
CA VAL A 28 27.24 23.29 13.01
C VAL A 28 27.08 24.80 13.11
N SER A 29 26.22 25.33 12.24
CA SER A 29 25.82 26.72 12.16
C SER A 29 25.30 27.17 13.52
N ARG A 30 26.15 27.93 14.25
CA ARG A 30 25.74 28.69 15.42
C ARG A 30 24.58 29.61 15.03
N THR A 31 23.50 29.55 15.78
CA THR A 31 22.37 30.47 15.68
C THR A 31 22.84 31.88 16.03
N ALA A 32 23.09 32.69 15.00
CA ALA A 32 23.27 34.13 15.14
C ALA A 32 21.89 34.75 15.44
N SER A 33 21.78 35.33 16.63
CA SER A 33 20.63 36.13 17.06
C SER A 33 20.52 37.38 16.18
N ALA A 34 19.48 37.46 15.35
CA ALA A 34 19.17 38.62 14.53
C ALA A 34 17.70 39.04 14.74
N LYS A 35 17.50 40.36 14.91
CA LYS A 35 16.27 41.08 15.30
C LYS A 35 14.99 40.64 14.56
N PRO A 36 13.81 40.79 15.19
CA PRO A 36 12.54 40.35 14.62
C PRO A 36 12.16 41.20 13.41
N VAL A 37 12.10 40.56 12.24
CA VAL A 37 11.50 41.15 11.03
C VAL A 37 9.97 41.02 11.14
N ASN A 38 9.31 42.14 10.97
CA ASN A 38 7.87 42.35 11.08
C ASN A 38 7.12 41.47 10.05
N LYS A 39 6.49 40.39 10.52
CA LYS A 39 5.69 39.48 9.68
C LYS A 39 4.35 40.12 9.36
N LYS A 40 4.23 40.79 8.21
CA LYS A 40 2.91 40.94 7.56
C LYS A 40 2.44 39.55 7.17
N SER A 41 1.32 39.12 7.76
CA SER A 41 0.65 37.86 7.47
C SER A 41 0.30 37.79 5.98
N VAL A 42 1.06 37.01 5.22
CA VAL A 42 0.63 36.57 3.89
C VAL A 42 -0.51 35.60 4.15
N VAL A 43 -1.74 36.10 4.02
CA VAL A 43 -2.94 35.27 3.98
C VAL A 43 -2.88 34.50 2.67
N ILE A 44 -2.30 33.30 2.72
CA ILE A 44 -2.47 32.30 1.68
C ILE A 44 -3.91 31.82 1.83
N LYS A 45 -4.81 32.41 1.04
CA LYS A 45 -6.19 31.92 0.92
C LYS A 45 -6.12 30.58 0.22
N THR A 46 -6.11 29.50 1.00
CA THR A 46 -6.25 28.13 0.51
C THR A 46 -7.57 28.04 -0.24
N GLN A 47 -7.50 27.79 -1.55
CA GLN A 47 -8.62 27.73 -2.50
C GLN A 47 -9.45 26.43 -2.36
N TRP A 48 -9.62 25.94 -1.13
CA TRP A 48 -10.34 24.71 -0.80
C TRP A 48 -11.30 24.98 0.36
N ALA A 49 -12.07 26.06 0.26
CA ALA A 49 -13.27 26.24 1.06
C ALA A 49 -14.46 26.01 0.13
N ASP A 50 -15.32 25.11 0.55
CA ASP A 50 -16.56 24.71 -0.10
C ASP A 50 -17.45 25.91 -0.41
N ASP A 51 -17.54 26.30 -1.69
CA ASP A 51 -18.64 27.12 -2.17
C ASP A 51 -19.83 26.20 -2.44
N ALA A 52 -20.48 25.82 -1.34
CA ALA A 52 -21.87 25.47 -1.35
C ALA A 52 -22.69 26.73 -1.70
N ASP A 53 -23.74 26.48 -2.47
CA ASP A 53 -24.86 27.38 -2.76
C ASP A 53 -24.66 28.37 -3.92
N GLY A 54 -25.52 28.18 -4.92
CA GLY A 54 -25.50 28.89 -6.17
C GLY A 54 -25.66 30.40 -6.03
N ALA A 55 -24.69 31.11 -6.58
CA ALA A 55 -24.87 32.43 -7.16
C ALA A 55 -23.91 32.53 -8.35
N GLU A 56 -24.44 32.95 -9.49
CA GLU A 56 -23.65 33.21 -10.68
C GLU A 56 -22.72 34.41 -10.44
N ASP A 57 -21.47 34.16 -10.08
CA ASP A 57 -20.45 35.20 -10.03
C ASP A 57 -19.26 34.81 -10.92
N LEU A 58 -19.39 35.16 -12.20
CA LEU A 58 -18.23 35.35 -13.08
C LEU A 58 -17.28 36.34 -12.39
N PRO A 59 -15.99 36.03 -12.17
CA PRO A 59 -15.07 37.02 -11.64
C PRO A 59 -15.02 38.20 -12.63
N PRO A 60 -15.19 39.45 -12.18
CA PRO A 60 -15.13 40.59 -13.09
C PRO A 60 -13.76 40.56 -13.77
N ALA A 61 -13.78 40.43 -15.10
CA ALA A 61 -12.58 40.42 -15.91
C ALA A 61 -11.72 41.62 -15.49
N LYS A 62 -10.49 41.34 -15.03
CA LYS A 62 -9.58 42.38 -14.53
C LYS A 62 -9.45 43.44 -15.63
N PRO A 63 -9.65 44.73 -15.33
CA PRO A 63 -9.59 45.77 -16.35
C PRO A 63 -8.18 45.82 -16.92
N VAL A 64 -8.05 45.50 -18.20
CA VAL A 64 -6.78 45.57 -18.93
C VAL A 64 -6.43 47.04 -19.10
N ARG A 65 -5.21 47.42 -18.68
CA ARG A 65 -4.68 48.77 -18.89
C ARG A 65 -3.94 48.81 -20.21
N CYS A 66 -4.05 49.92 -20.93
CA CYS A 66 -3.29 50.17 -22.13
C CYS A 66 -1.79 50.21 -21.79
N ASP A 67 -0.96 49.43 -22.46
CA ASP A 67 0.50 49.39 -22.16
C ASP A 67 1.21 50.72 -22.47
N PHE A 68 0.61 51.56 -23.33
CA PHE A 68 1.19 52.83 -23.76
C PHE A 68 0.81 54.01 -22.86
N CYS A 69 -0.47 54.19 -22.55
CA CYS A 69 -0.96 55.34 -21.79
C CYS A 69 -1.47 54.99 -20.38
N GLY A 70 -1.54 53.69 -20.04
CA GLY A 70 -2.00 53.22 -18.74
C GLY A 70 -3.51 53.37 -18.49
N THR A 71 -4.28 53.90 -19.45
CA THR A 71 -5.73 54.09 -19.28
C THR A 71 -6.46 52.75 -19.37
N LYS A 72 -7.61 52.65 -18.68
CA LYS A 72 -8.38 51.42 -18.58
C LYS A 72 -9.14 51.21 -19.88
N VAL A 73 -8.84 50.12 -20.58
CA VAL A 73 -9.51 49.78 -21.85
C VAL A 73 -10.74 48.94 -21.52
N PRO A 74 -11.93 49.27 -22.06
CA PRO A 74 -13.12 48.44 -21.90
C PRO A 74 -12.91 47.07 -22.54
N THR A 75 -13.47 46.03 -21.93
CA THR A 75 -13.37 44.64 -22.41
C THR A 75 -13.94 44.51 -23.82
N GLY A 76 -13.15 43.99 -24.77
CA GLY A 76 -13.55 43.79 -26.16
C GLY A 76 -13.22 44.92 -27.13
N ALA A 77 -12.66 46.05 -26.68
CA ALA A 77 -12.15 47.09 -27.56
C ALA A 77 -10.76 46.73 -28.12
N THR A 78 -10.58 46.88 -29.43
CA THR A 78 -9.32 46.59 -30.14
C THR A 78 -8.33 47.78 -30.16
N LYS A 79 -8.77 48.95 -29.71
CA LYS A 79 -7.97 50.19 -29.65
C LYS A 79 -8.20 50.94 -28.34
N CYS A 80 -7.15 51.59 -27.82
CA CYS A 80 -7.26 52.48 -26.66
C CYS A 80 -7.98 53.78 -27.06
N PRO A 81 -8.97 54.24 -26.29
CA PRO A 81 -9.73 55.46 -26.62
C PRO A 81 -8.91 56.75 -26.54
N ASP A 82 -7.81 56.76 -25.79
CA ASP A 82 -7.02 57.98 -25.56
C ASP A 82 -5.78 58.11 -26.46
N CYS A 83 -5.19 57.00 -26.87
CA CYS A 83 -3.94 57.00 -27.65
C CYS A 83 -4.02 56.19 -28.95
N ASP A 84 -5.21 55.67 -29.28
CA ASP A 84 -5.53 54.93 -30.50
C ASP A 84 -4.63 53.71 -30.80
N THR A 85 -3.78 53.32 -29.84
CA THR A 85 -2.90 52.16 -29.96
C THR A 85 -3.73 50.88 -29.93
N ALA A 86 -3.42 49.97 -30.84
CA ALA A 86 -4.04 48.65 -30.87
C ALA A 86 -3.70 47.90 -29.58
N VAL A 87 -4.73 47.47 -28.84
CA VAL A 87 -4.57 46.66 -27.63
C VAL A 87 -5.27 45.35 -27.82
N ASN A 88 -4.52 44.28 -27.54
CA ASN A 88 -5.03 42.92 -27.61
C ASN A 88 -5.64 42.58 -26.24
N VAL A 89 -6.90 42.97 -26.03
CA VAL A 89 -7.64 42.56 -24.85
C VAL A 89 -8.06 41.10 -25.06
N PRO A 90 -7.65 40.15 -24.19
CA PRO A 90 -8.15 38.79 -24.28
C PRO A 90 -9.67 38.83 -24.11
N SER A 91 -10.39 38.48 -25.18
CA SER A 91 -11.83 38.23 -25.14
C SER A 91 -12.11 37.27 -23.99
N ALA A 92 -13.08 37.62 -23.14
CA ALA A 92 -13.49 36.80 -22.01
C ALA A 92 -13.56 35.34 -22.44
N GLU A 93 -12.71 34.52 -21.83
CA GLU A 93 -12.43 33.15 -22.23
C GLU A 93 -13.74 32.39 -22.43
N GLU A 94 -13.88 31.76 -23.59
CA GLU A 94 -14.96 30.84 -23.90
C GLU A 94 -15.14 29.88 -22.73
N ALA A 95 -16.29 30.01 -22.05
CA ALA A 95 -16.65 29.21 -20.90
C ALA A 95 -16.53 27.73 -21.26
N LYS A 96 -15.47 27.08 -20.77
CA LYS A 96 -15.29 25.63 -20.92
C LYS A 96 -16.59 24.95 -20.50
N PRO A 97 -17.18 24.11 -21.37
CA PRO A 97 -18.57 23.73 -21.19
C PRO A 97 -18.68 22.85 -19.95
N SER A 98 -19.50 23.31 -19.00
CA SER A 98 -19.61 22.81 -17.62
C SER A 98 -19.93 21.32 -17.48
N TRP A 99 -20.43 20.69 -18.57
CA TRP A 99 -20.70 19.26 -18.62
C TRP A 99 -19.46 18.38 -18.47
N PHE A 100 -18.27 18.82 -18.92
CA PHE A 100 -17.02 18.06 -18.72
C PHE A 100 -16.64 17.96 -17.24
N ARG A 101 -16.90 19.00 -16.44
CA ARG A 101 -16.69 18.96 -14.99
C ARG A 101 -17.66 17.98 -14.33
N ARG A 102 -18.92 17.96 -14.76
CA ARG A 102 -19.94 17.03 -14.25
C ARG A 102 -19.59 15.58 -14.57
N ILE A 103 -19.18 15.28 -15.80
CA ILE A 103 -18.74 13.93 -16.20
C ILE A 103 -17.47 13.53 -15.45
N GLY A 104 -16.50 14.44 -15.31
CA GLY A 104 -15.30 14.19 -14.51
C GLY A 104 -15.63 13.82 -13.06
N LEU A 105 -16.56 14.53 -12.43
CA LEU A 105 -17.01 14.26 -11.07
C LEU A 105 -17.67 12.88 -10.94
N VAL A 106 -18.57 12.53 -11.86
CA VAL A 106 -19.23 11.22 -11.88
C VAL A 106 -18.21 10.10 -12.05
N LEU A 107 -17.23 10.26 -12.94
CA LEU A 107 -16.22 9.25 -13.21
C LEU A 107 -15.29 9.04 -12.00
N VAL A 108 -14.90 10.12 -11.30
CA VAL A 108 -14.13 10.02 -10.04
C VAL A 108 -14.94 9.31 -8.96
N LEU A 109 -16.23 9.59 -8.84
CA LEU A 109 -17.10 8.95 -7.84
C LEU A 109 -17.27 7.45 -8.12
N ILE A 110 -17.42 7.05 -9.39
CA ILE A 110 -17.45 5.63 -9.79
C ILE A 110 -16.13 4.95 -9.45
N LEU A 111 -14.99 5.56 -9.78
CA LEU A 111 -13.67 5.01 -9.43
C LEU A 111 -13.48 4.87 -7.92
N ALA A 112 -13.94 5.84 -7.13
CA ALA A 112 -13.89 5.78 -5.68
C ALA A 112 -14.74 4.63 -5.11
N LEU A 113 -15.96 4.41 -5.63
CA LEU A 113 -16.82 3.30 -5.24
C LEU A 113 -16.21 1.94 -5.60
N VAL A 114 -15.61 1.81 -6.79
CA VAL A 114 -14.92 0.58 -7.21
C VAL A 114 -13.72 0.31 -6.31
N ALA A 115 -12.93 1.34 -5.99
CA ALA A 115 -11.80 1.23 -5.07
C ALA A 115 -12.26 0.80 -3.67
N ALA A 116 -13.31 1.42 -3.12
CA ALA A 116 -13.89 1.05 -1.83
C ALA A 116 -14.44 -0.38 -1.82
N GLY A 117 -15.12 -0.80 -2.89
CA GLY A 117 -15.62 -2.16 -3.04
C GLY A 117 -14.49 -3.20 -3.07
N ARG A 118 -13.43 -2.96 -3.85
CA ARG A 118 -12.25 -3.85 -3.89
C ARG A 118 -11.51 -3.88 -2.57
N TRP A 119 -11.39 -2.74 -1.90
CA TRP A 119 -10.78 -2.65 -0.58
C TRP A 119 -11.60 -3.41 0.48
N GLY A 120 -12.93 -3.29 0.44
CA GLY A 120 -13.83 -4.03 1.33
C GLY A 120 -13.74 -5.54 1.14
N GLN A 121 -13.65 -6.01 -0.10
CA GLN A 121 -13.41 -7.44 -0.40
C GLN A 121 -12.08 -7.95 0.18
N TYR A 122 -11.01 -7.15 0.09
CA TYR A 122 -9.72 -7.49 0.68
C TYR A 122 -9.74 -7.48 2.22
N TYR A 123 -10.51 -6.59 2.84
CA TYR A 123 -10.68 -6.57 4.30
C TYR A 123 -11.53 -7.74 4.81
N LEU A 124 -12.55 -8.15 4.05
CA LEU A 124 -13.37 -9.30 4.40
C LEU A 124 -12.61 -10.62 4.29
N SER A 125 -11.67 -10.75 3.35
CA SER A 125 -10.81 -11.94 3.26
C SER A 125 -9.78 -12.03 4.39
N LEU A 126 -9.43 -10.92 5.03
CA LEU A 126 -8.56 -10.88 6.22
C LEU A 126 -9.30 -11.16 7.52
N ARG A 127 -10.65 -11.09 7.56
CA ARG A 127 -11.39 -11.44 8.77
C ARG A 127 -11.15 -12.90 9.11
N THR A 128 -10.72 -13.12 10.35
CA THR A 128 -10.72 -14.43 10.98
C THR A 128 -12.12 -15.00 10.88
N LYS A 129 -12.29 -16.12 10.17
CA LYS A 129 -13.58 -16.81 10.16
C LYS A 129 -13.84 -17.25 11.61
N GLU A 130 -14.92 -16.77 12.18
CA GLU A 130 -15.33 -17.21 13.51
C GLU A 130 -15.94 -18.59 13.38
N GLY A 131 -15.53 -19.52 14.24
CA GLY A 131 -16.13 -20.83 14.32
C GLY A 131 -17.61 -20.72 14.69
N LYS A 132 -18.37 -21.79 14.43
CA LYS A 132 -19.79 -21.89 14.78
C LYS A 132 -19.97 -21.54 16.27
N GLY A 133 -20.56 -20.38 16.55
CA GLY A 133 -20.78 -19.87 17.91
C GLY A 133 -19.81 -18.79 18.41
N GLY A 134 -19.10 -18.07 17.52
CA GLY A 134 -18.31 -16.88 17.91
C GLY A 134 -17.05 -17.20 18.72
N ARG A 135 -16.65 -18.48 18.78
CA ARG A 135 -15.39 -18.89 19.39
C ARG A 135 -14.29 -18.85 18.31
N PRO A 136 -13.07 -18.39 18.66
CA PRO A 136 -11.93 -18.52 17.76
C PRO A 136 -11.76 -20.01 17.42
N LEU A 137 -11.41 -20.31 16.16
CA LEU A 137 -11.06 -21.69 15.79
C LEU A 137 -10.04 -22.21 16.79
N LYS A 138 -10.29 -23.42 17.30
CA LYS A 138 -9.56 -24.04 18.41
C LYS A 138 -8.05 -24.07 18.14
N ASP A 139 -7.69 -24.15 16.86
CA ASP A 139 -6.38 -23.88 16.31
C ASP A 139 -6.58 -22.90 15.15
N ALA A 140 -6.04 -21.68 15.23
CA ALA A 140 -6.25 -20.63 14.23
C ALA A 140 -5.60 -20.90 12.86
N ILE A 141 -5.26 -22.16 12.59
CA ILE A 141 -4.67 -22.66 11.37
C ILE A 141 -5.72 -23.46 10.63
N GLU A 142 -6.07 -23.02 9.42
CA GLU A 142 -7.05 -23.69 8.58
C GLU A 142 -6.38 -24.29 7.34
N LEU A 143 -6.89 -25.44 6.92
CA LEU A 143 -6.58 -26.03 5.63
C LEU A 143 -7.66 -25.61 4.62
N LEU A 144 -7.31 -24.80 3.63
CA LEU A 144 -8.28 -24.19 2.71
C LEU A 144 -8.74 -25.12 1.60
N THR A 145 -7.79 -25.74 0.92
CA THR A 145 -8.03 -26.56 -0.27
C THR A 145 -6.92 -27.58 -0.39
N GLN A 146 -7.28 -28.79 -0.80
CA GLN A 146 -6.36 -29.88 -1.07
C GLN A 146 -6.80 -30.60 -2.35
N LYS A 147 -5.87 -30.84 -3.26
CA LYS A 147 -6.08 -31.57 -4.50
C LYS A 147 -4.89 -32.48 -4.78
N LEU A 148 -5.21 -33.65 -5.30
CA LEU A 148 -4.22 -34.54 -5.90
C LEU A 148 -4.02 -34.10 -7.34
N GLU A 149 -2.81 -33.68 -7.69
CA GLU A 149 -2.46 -33.24 -9.03
C GLU A 149 -1.30 -34.08 -9.56
N ALA A 150 -1.44 -34.59 -10.79
CA ALA A 150 -0.32 -35.19 -11.52
C ALA A 150 0.57 -34.07 -12.06
N GLN A 151 1.90 -34.18 -11.89
CA GLN A 151 2.81 -33.21 -12.48
C GLN A 151 2.96 -33.48 -13.99
N PRO A 152 2.62 -32.50 -14.86
CA PRO A 152 2.67 -32.69 -16.30
C PRO A 152 4.09 -33.06 -16.75
N GLY A 153 4.20 -34.11 -17.55
CA GLY A 153 5.49 -34.61 -18.06
C GLY A 153 6.22 -35.58 -17.12
N THR A 154 5.65 -35.92 -15.96
CA THR A 154 6.22 -36.92 -15.03
C THR A 154 5.15 -37.89 -14.55
N ALA A 155 5.54 -39.09 -14.11
CA ALA A 155 4.63 -40.05 -13.47
C ALA A 155 4.40 -39.76 -11.97
N LEU A 156 4.83 -38.60 -11.48
CA LEU A 156 4.75 -38.22 -10.08
C LEU A 156 3.41 -37.53 -9.78
N PHE A 157 2.78 -37.97 -8.70
CA PHE A 157 1.61 -37.30 -8.15
C PHE A 157 2.03 -36.39 -7.00
N PHE A 158 1.27 -35.32 -6.79
CA PHE A 158 1.48 -34.39 -5.71
C PHE A 158 0.17 -34.11 -4.99
N VAL A 159 0.21 -34.10 -3.66
CA VAL A 159 -0.87 -33.52 -2.86
C VAL A 159 -0.53 -32.05 -2.65
N ARG A 160 -1.27 -31.19 -3.35
CA ARG A 160 -1.12 -29.74 -3.27
C ARG A 160 -2.26 -29.15 -2.48
N GLY A 161 -1.92 -28.22 -1.61
CA GLY A 161 -2.92 -27.48 -0.87
C GLY A 161 -2.36 -26.21 -0.27
N SER A 162 -3.20 -25.55 0.53
CA SER A 162 -2.79 -24.35 1.23
C SER A 162 -3.29 -24.34 2.66
N VAL A 163 -2.40 -23.93 3.56
CA VAL A 163 -2.66 -23.70 4.98
C VAL A 163 -2.64 -22.20 5.24
N THR A 164 -3.63 -21.67 5.95
CA THR A 164 -3.68 -20.28 6.40
C THR A 164 -3.56 -20.17 7.89
N ASN A 165 -2.77 -19.19 8.34
CA ASN A 165 -2.83 -18.72 9.71
C ASN A 165 -3.84 -17.56 9.81
N HIS A 166 -4.97 -17.80 10.45
CA HIS A 166 -5.96 -16.77 10.76
C HIS A 166 -5.68 -16.04 12.08
N SER A 167 -4.71 -16.45 12.90
CA SER A 167 -4.39 -15.71 14.11
C SER A 167 -3.55 -14.46 13.85
N ALA A 168 -3.62 -13.52 14.79
CA ALA A 168 -2.77 -12.33 14.84
C ALA A 168 -1.32 -12.63 15.29
N VAL A 169 -1.00 -13.90 15.60
CA VAL A 169 0.31 -14.34 16.13
C VAL A 169 0.95 -15.31 15.12
N PRO A 170 2.28 -15.29 14.93
CA PRO A 170 2.94 -16.28 14.10
C PRO A 170 2.84 -17.69 14.69
N TRP A 171 2.85 -18.70 13.83
CA TRP A 171 3.05 -20.10 14.21
C TRP A 171 4.40 -20.60 13.71
N PHE A 172 5.02 -21.46 14.50
CA PHE A 172 6.30 -22.09 14.20
C PHE A 172 6.11 -23.56 13.88
N ASP A 173 7.03 -24.11 13.09
CA ASP A 173 7.10 -25.53 12.76
C ASP A 173 5.74 -26.10 12.30
N VAL A 174 5.13 -25.42 11.32
CA VAL A 174 3.85 -25.85 10.74
C VAL A 174 4.12 -27.04 9.83
N LYS A 175 3.73 -28.24 10.28
CA LYS A 175 3.91 -29.50 9.56
C LYS A 175 2.54 -30.04 9.13
N VAL A 176 2.41 -30.31 7.84
CA VAL A 176 1.27 -30.98 7.22
C VAL A 176 1.66 -32.42 6.95
N GLU A 177 0.90 -33.36 7.48
CA GLU A 177 1.16 -34.80 7.34
C GLU A 177 -0.06 -35.48 6.72
N CYS A 178 0.16 -36.33 5.73
CA CYS A 178 -0.88 -37.16 5.12
C CYS A 178 -0.43 -38.61 5.03
N GLU A 179 -1.41 -39.50 5.05
CA GLU A 179 -1.19 -40.93 4.87
C GLU A 179 -1.60 -41.33 3.46
N LEU A 180 -0.72 -42.02 2.75
CA LEU A 180 -0.97 -42.46 1.39
C LEU A 180 -1.57 -43.84 1.36
N LEU A 181 -2.47 -44.05 0.41
CA LEU A 181 -3.15 -45.31 0.20
C LEU A 181 -2.87 -45.84 -1.21
N ASP A 182 -2.65 -47.16 -1.29
CA ASP A 182 -2.61 -47.91 -2.54
C ASP A 182 -4.02 -48.04 -3.15
N LYS A 183 -4.10 -48.55 -4.38
CA LYS A 183 -5.30 -49.00 -5.11
C LYS A 183 -6.25 -49.83 -4.23
N ASN A 184 -5.70 -50.62 -3.32
CA ASN A 184 -6.44 -51.50 -2.43
C ASN A 184 -6.86 -50.83 -1.10
N GLY A 185 -6.56 -49.54 -0.92
CA GLY A 185 -6.82 -48.82 0.33
C GLY A 185 -5.83 -49.13 1.47
N VAL A 186 -4.70 -49.77 1.16
CA VAL A 186 -3.65 -50.10 2.14
C VAL A 186 -2.72 -48.90 2.32
N SER A 187 -2.39 -48.58 3.57
CA SER A 187 -1.47 -47.50 3.92
C SER A 187 -0.05 -47.78 3.40
N LEU A 188 0.45 -46.94 2.50
CA LEU A 188 1.81 -47.00 1.97
C LEU A 188 2.83 -46.26 2.84
N GLY A 189 2.36 -45.38 3.73
CA GLY A 189 3.19 -44.62 4.65
C GLY A 189 2.68 -43.21 4.87
N LYS A 190 3.40 -42.47 5.73
CA LYS A 190 3.11 -41.08 6.06
C LYS A 190 4.12 -40.15 5.43
N PHE A 191 3.62 -39.10 4.80
CA PHE A 191 4.41 -38.11 4.09
C PHE A 191 4.06 -36.74 4.63
N SER A 192 5.04 -35.86 4.71
CA SER A 192 4.83 -34.54 5.27
C SER A 192 5.62 -33.44 4.59
N ASP A 193 5.04 -32.26 4.59
CA ASP A 193 5.70 -31.01 4.22
C ASP A 193 5.66 -30.07 5.44
N SER A 194 6.67 -29.24 5.60
CA SER A 194 6.82 -28.41 6.79
C SER A 194 7.33 -27.01 6.46
N LYS A 195 6.87 -26.04 7.23
CA LYS A 195 7.32 -24.66 7.15
C LYS A 195 7.68 -24.15 8.54
N ILE A 196 8.89 -23.63 8.66
CA ILE A 196 9.47 -23.17 9.93
C ILE A 196 8.65 -22.04 10.56
N LEU A 197 8.12 -21.13 9.74
CA LEU A 197 7.41 -19.94 10.22
C LEU A 197 6.23 -19.61 9.32
N LEU A 198 5.05 -19.48 9.93
CA LEU A 198 3.84 -18.99 9.29
C LEU A 198 3.36 -17.71 9.99
N GLU A 199 3.67 -16.58 9.36
CA GLU A 199 3.26 -15.26 9.84
C GLU A 199 1.73 -15.11 9.92
N PRO A 200 1.23 -14.16 10.73
CA PRO A 200 -0.19 -13.82 10.81
C PRO A 200 -0.80 -13.55 9.44
N HIS A 201 -1.98 -14.12 9.17
CA HIS A 201 -2.73 -13.92 7.93
C HIS A 201 -1.99 -14.31 6.64
N LYS A 202 -0.90 -15.08 6.74
CA LYS A 202 -0.18 -15.61 5.59
C LYS A 202 -0.64 -17.01 5.20
N LEU A 203 -0.42 -17.30 3.93
CA LEU A 203 -0.61 -18.59 3.29
C LEU A 203 0.69 -19.37 3.24
N PHE A 204 0.60 -20.66 3.53
CA PHE A 204 1.60 -21.67 3.27
C PHE A 204 1.06 -22.64 2.21
N PRO A 205 1.47 -22.50 0.93
CA PRO A 205 1.24 -23.53 -0.06
C PRO A 205 2.18 -24.70 0.24
N PHE A 206 1.62 -25.87 0.48
CA PHE A 206 2.39 -27.10 0.71
C PHE A 206 2.31 -28.01 -0.51
N ASN A 207 3.35 -28.80 -0.72
CA ASN A 207 3.44 -29.72 -1.85
C ASN A 207 4.08 -31.04 -1.41
N ILE A 208 3.25 -32.05 -1.15
CA ILE A 208 3.72 -33.38 -0.74
C ILE A 208 3.90 -34.23 -1.99
N SER A 209 5.16 -34.57 -2.29
CA SER A 209 5.54 -35.43 -3.42
C SER A 209 5.23 -36.90 -3.14
N LEU A 210 4.53 -37.54 -4.07
CA LEU A 210 4.22 -38.96 -4.04
C LEU A 210 5.24 -39.67 -4.94
N LEU A 211 6.26 -40.24 -4.32
CA LEU A 211 7.31 -40.98 -5.05
C LEU A 211 6.92 -42.43 -5.32
N ASP A 212 5.84 -42.92 -4.72
CA ASP A 212 5.40 -44.30 -4.86
C ASP A 212 4.44 -44.47 -6.04
N PRO A 213 4.73 -45.33 -7.03
CA PRO A 213 3.90 -45.51 -8.23
C PRO A 213 2.53 -46.15 -7.93
N ASP A 214 2.38 -46.78 -6.77
CA ASP A 214 1.14 -47.42 -6.33
C ASP A 214 0.22 -46.47 -5.54
N ALA A 215 0.71 -45.31 -5.11
CA ALA A 215 -0.10 -44.33 -4.40
C ALA A 215 -1.16 -43.72 -5.32
N LYS A 216 -2.44 -43.99 -5.02
CA LYS A 216 -3.58 -43.46 -5.79
C LYS A 216 -4.48 -42.52 -5.01
N SER A 217 -4.49 -42.62 -3.69
CA SER A 217 -5.30 -41.77 -2.83
C SER A 217 -4.57 -41.43 -1.54
N TYR A 218 -5.11 -40.49 -0.77
CA TYR A 218 -4.58 -40.09 0.53
C TYR A 218 -5.72 -39.99 1.55
N THR A 219 -5.37 -40.16 2.82
CA THR A 219 -6.28 -40.02 3.96
C THR A 219 -5.56 -39.35 5.13
N ASN A 220 -6.30 -39.05 6.20
CA ASN A 220 -5.77 -38.55 7.47
C ASN A 220 -4.82 -37.35 7.31
N LEU A 221 -5.26 -36.33 6.56
CA LEU A 221 -4.47 -35.11 6.43
C LEU A 221 -4.59 -34.29 7.71
N THR A 222 -3.46 -34.17 8.41
CA THR A 222 -3.37 -33.53 9.72
C THR A 222 -2.39 -32.36 9.64
N VAL A 223 -2.71 -31.28 10.34
CA VAL A 223 -1.84 -30.11 10.45
C VAL A 223 -1.43 -29.99 11.91
N THR A 224 -0.12 -29.96 12.12
CA THR A 224 0.49 -29.74 13.43
C THR A 224 1.27 -28.44 13.39
N ALA A 225 1.22 -27.67 14.46
CA ALA A 225 1.95 -26.42 14.56
C ALA A 225 2.28 -26.13 16.01
N VAL A 226 3.42 -25.48 16.22
CA VAL A 226 3.93 -25.08 17.53
C VAL A 226 3.81 -23.58 17.66
N ARG A 227 3.41 -23.11 18.85
CA ARG A 227 3.24 -21.69 19.14
C ARG A 227 4.50 -21.07 19.71
#